data_AF-C3VI75-F1
#
_entry.id   AF-C3VI75-F1
#
_cell.length_a   1.000
_cell.length_b   1.000
_cell.length_c   1.000
_cell.angle_alpha   90.00
_cell.angle_beta   90.00
_cell.angle_gamma   90.00
#
_symmetry.space_group_name_H-M   'P 1'
#
loop_
_entity.id
_entity.type
_entity.pdbx_description
1 polymer ?
#
loop_
_entity_poly.entity_id
_entity_poly.type
_entity_poly.pdbx_seq_one_letter_code
_entity_poly.pdbx_strand_id
1 'polypeptide(L)'
;GHQGYEYVDLGRLWQILLFVGLTFWLWLMWRGIKPALARRDENYSLLMLFLISSIAIPLFYAAGLMYGQRSPLITAEYWRWWVVHLWV
;
A
#
# COMPACT_ATOMS: atom_id res chain seq x y z
N GLY A 1 -35.29 -3.39 -0.03
CA GLY A 1 -34.98 -3.20 1.39
C GLY A 1 -33.70 -2.41 1.47
N HIS A 2 -33.82 -1.16 1.88
CA HIS A 2 -32.82 -0.10 1.85
C HIS A 2 -31.89 -0.24 3.06
N GLN A 3 -30.60 -0.54 2.85
CA GLN A 3 -29.53 -0.14 3.77
C GLN A 3 -28.68 0.89 3.04
N GLY A 4 -29.03 2.16 3.25
CA GLY A 4 -28.56 3.31 2.48
C GLY A 4 -27.09 3.69 2.71
N TYR A 5 -26.17 3.01 2.03
CA TYR A 5 -24.81 3.50 1.77
C TYR A 5 -24.29 3.03 0.40
N GLU A 6 -24.95 3.50 -0.66
CA GLU A 6 -24.78 3.06 -2.05
C GLU A 6 -23.51 3.56 -2.77
N TYR A 7 -22.57 4.21 -2.06
CA TYR A 7 -21.31 4.73 -2.63
C TYR A 7 -20.04 4.35 -1.86
N VAL A 8 -20.17 3.62 -0.75
CA VAL A 8 -19.01 3.29 0.12
C VAL A 8 -18.43 1.91 -0.18
N ASP A 9 -19.24 0.97 -0.67
CA ASP A 9 -18.73 -0.35 -1.06
C ASP A 9 -17.93 -0.32 -2.36
N LEU A 10 -18.27 0.54 -3.33
CA LEU A 10 -17.43 0.70 -4.53
C LEU A 10 -16.04 1.24 -4.14
N GLY A 11 -15.98 2.32 -3.35
CA GLY A 11 -14.70 2.94 -2.97
C GLY A 11 -13.79 2.01 -2.17
N ARG A 12 -14.33 1.28 -1.20
CA ARG A 12 -13.53 0.35 -0.36
C ARG A 12 -13.11 -0.90 -1.13
N LEU A 13 -13.96 -1.43 -2.01
CA LEU A 13 -13.61 -2.56 -2.86
C LEU A 13 -12.50 -2.20 -3.85
N TRP A 14 -12.57 -1.02 -4.48
CA TRP A 14 -11.52 -0.52 -5.37
C TRP A 14 -10.20 -0.26 -4.62
N GLN A 15 -10.26 0.26 -3.40
CA GLN A 15 -9.07 0.42 -2.55
C GLN A 15 -8.42 -0.94 -2.22
N ILE A 16 -9.21 -1.95 -1.85
CA ILE A 16 -8.70 -3.30 -1.59
C ILE A 16 -8.10 -3.90 -2.87
N LEU A 17 -8.74 -3.70 -4.02
CA LEU A 17 -8.28 -4.23 -5.30
C LEU A 17 -6.94 -3.60 -5.73
N LEU A 18 -6.77 -2.28 -5.52
CA LEU A 18 -5.49 -1.60 -5.72
C LEU A 18 -4.42 -2.05 -4.72
N PHE A 19 -4.78 -2.24 -3.45
CA PHE A 19 -3.86 -2.76 -2.44
C PHE A 19 -3.37 -4.18 -2.79
N VAL A 20 -4.27 -5.05 -3.23
CA VAL A 20 -3.94 -6.39 -3.71
C VAL A 20 -3.05 -6.30 -4.94
N GLY A 21 -3.34 -5.39 -5.88
CA GLY A 21 -2.52 -5.14 -7.06
C GLY A 21 -1.10 -4.70 -6.71
N LEU A 22 -0.94 -3.74 -5.78
CA LEU A 22 0.37 -3.27 -5.31
C LEU A 22 1.13 -4.36 -4.55
N THR A 23 0.44 -5.13 -3.70
CA THR A 23 1.05 -6.24 -2.96
C THR A 23 1.49 -7.35 -3.91
N PHE A 24 0.68 -7.67 -4.92
CA PHE A 24 1.03 -8.65 -5.95
C PHE A 24 2.20 -8.18 -6.80
N TRP A 25 2.20 -6.91 -7.20
CA TRP A 25 3.32 -6.30 -7.91
C TRP A 25 4.62 -6.37 -7.08
N LEU A 26 4.55 -6.03 -5.79
CA LEU A 26 5.70 -6.14 -4.88
C LEU A 26 6.19 -7.58 -4.76
N TRP A 27 5.27 -8.55 -4.71
CA TRP A 27 5.63 -9.97 -4.68
C TRP A 27 6.36 -10.42 -5.95
N LEU A 28 5.91 -9.96 -7.13
CA LEU A 28 6.60 -10.21 -8.39
C LEU A 28 8.00 -9.58 -8.40
N MET A 29 8.12 -8.34 -7.92
CA MET A 29 9.41 -7.64 -7.79
C MET A 29 10.37 -8.39 -6.86
N TRP A 30 9.91 -8.79 -5.67
CA TRP A 30 10.70 -9.60 -4.73
C TRP A 30 11.17 -10.91 -5.37
N ARG A 31 10.29 -11.61 -6.10
CA ARG A 31 10.64 -12.85 -6.80
C ARG A 31 11.71 -12.63 -7.87
N GLY A 32 11.63 -11.55 -8.65
CA GLY A 32 12.62 -11.22 -9.68
C GLY A 32 13.97 -10.78 -9.08
N ILE A 33 13.93 -10.10 -7.94
CA ILE A 33 15.12 -9.60 -7.25
C ILE A 33 15.82 -10.68 -6.41
N LYS A 34 15.09 -11.65 -5.84
CA LYS A 34 15.64 -12.75 -5.03
C LYS A 34 16.90 -13.42 -5.63
N PRO A 35 16.92 -13.85 -6.91
CA PRO A 35 18.13 -14.45 -7.50
C PRO A 35 19.26 -13.44 -7.70
N ALA A 36 18.95 -12.16 -7.94
CA ALA A 36 19.96 -11.10 -8.05
C ALA A 36 20.56 -10.76 -6.67
N LEU A 37 19.76 -10.75 -5.61
CA LEU A 37 20.21 -10.53 -4.24
C LEU A 37 21.12 -11.67 -3.74
N ALA A 38 20.88 -12.90 -4.20
CA ALA A 38 21.70 -14.07 -3.84
C ALA A 38 23.13 -14.00 -4.40
N ARG A 39 23.37 -13.25 -5.49
CA ARG A 39 24.70 -13.10 -6.10
C ARG A 39 25.62 -12.16 -5.31
N ARG A 40 25.06 -11.27 -4.47
CA ARG A 40 25.80 -10.29 -3.66
C ARG A 40 26.86 -9.48 -4.42
N ASP A 41 26.54 -9.09 -5.65
CA ASP A 41 27.37 -8.18 -6.46
C ASP A 41 27.38 -6.76 -5.87
N GLU A 42 28.25 -5.87 -6.39
CA GLU A 42 28.36 -4.46 -5.98
C GLU A 42 27.03 -3.69 -5.98
N ASN A 43 26.08 -4.10 -6.83
CA ASN A 43 24.74 -3.51 -6.92
C ASN A 43 23.78 -3.94 -5.80
N TYR A 44 24.19 -4.83 -4.88
CA TYR A 44 23.35 -5.34 -3.80
C TYR A 44 22.74 -4.23 -2.95
N SER A 45 23.54 -3.23 -2.57
CA SER A 45 23.08 -2.10 -1.74
C SER A 45 21.97 -1.30 -2.45
N LEU A 46 22.15 -1.02 -3.76
CA LEU A 46 21.17 -0.33 -4.57
C LEU A 46 19.88 -1.15 -4.75
N LEU A 47 19.99 -2.45 -5.04
CA LEU A 47 18.82 -3.34 -5.11
C LEU A 47 18.08 -3.41 -3.79
N MET A 48 18.80 -3.43 -2.66
CA MET A 48 18.19 -3.51 -1.33
C MET A 48 17.46 -2.21 -0.98
N LEU A 49 18.06 -1.05 -1.26
CA LEU A 49 17.40 0.25 -1.13
C LEU A 49 16.14 0.32 -2.00
N PHE A 50 16.25 -0.07 -3.28
CA PHE A 50 15.11 -0.10 -4.19
C PHE A 50 13.99 -1.02 -3.71
N LEU A 51 14.34 -2.18 -3.14
CA LEU A 51 13.37 -3.12 -2.59
C LEU A 51 12.69 -2.55 -1.34
N ILE A 52 13.43 -1.90 -0.44
CA ILE A 52 12.88 -1.22 0.74
C ILE A 52 11.93 -0.08 0.31
N SER A 53 12.34 0.75 -0.66
CA SER A 53 11.50 1.81 -1.22
C SER A 53 10.24 1.25 -1.89
N SER A 54 10.35 0.13 -2.60
CA SER A 54 9.20 -0.53 -3.23
C SER A 54 8.22 -1.10 -2.20
N ILE A 55 8.70 -1.60 -1.07
CA ILE A 55 7.85 -2.08 0.05
C ILE A 55 7.10 -0.93 0.71
N ALA A 56 7.71 0.26 0.79
CA ALA A 56 7.08 1.42 1.41
C ALA A 56 5.77 1.82 0.70
N ILE A 57 5.67 1.64 -0.61
CA ILE A 57 4.49 2.02 -1.42
C ILE A 57 3.20 1.31 -0.94
N PRO A 58 3.10 -0.04 -0.96
CA PRO A 58 1.92 -0.72 -0.44
C PRO A 58 1.73 -0.54 1.07
N LEU A 59 2.81 -0.35 1.83
CA LEU A 59 2.74 -0.12 3.28
C LEU A 59 2.03 1.20 3.61
N PHE A 60 2.42 2.30 2.95
CA PHE A 60 1.77 3.61 3.09
C PHE A 60 0.34 3.60 2.54
N TYR A 61 0.09 2.84 1.48
CA TYR A 61 -1.27 2.65 0.96
C TYR A 61 -2.17 1.88 1.95
N ALA A 62 -1.66 0.81 2.58
CA ALA A 62 -2.39 0.02 3.58
C ALA A 62 -2.77 0.83 4.82
N ALA A 63 -1.87 1.71 5.28
CA ALA A 63 -2.12 2.63 6.38
C ALA A 63 -3.35 3.53 6.12
N GLY A 64 -3.56 3.93 4.87
CA GLY A 64 -4.77 4.67 4.44
C GLY A 64 -6.07 3.89 4.53
N LEU A 65 -5.98 2.56 4.45
CA LEU A 65 -7.13 1.66 4.37
C LEU A 65 -7.70 1.28 5.76
N MET A 66 -6.94 1.55 6.82
CA MET A 66 -7.31 1.34 8.23
C MET A 66 -8.50 2.20 8.70
N TYR A 67 -9.03 3.08 7.86
CA TYR A 67 -10.12 3.98 8.21
C TYR A 67 -11.52 3.45 7.85
N GLY A 68 -12.40 3.36 8.86
CA GLY A 68 -13.77 2.86 8.76
C GLY A 68 -14.82 3.95 9.04
N GLN A 69 -16.03 3.77 8.49
CA GLN A 69 -17.17 4.70 8.52
C GLN A 69 -17.63 5.16 9.94
N ARG A 70 -17.12 4.56 11.02
CA ARG A 70 -17.50 4.87 12.42
C ARG A 70 -16.39 5.49 13.26
N SER A 71 -15.22 5.77 12.70
CA SER A 71 -14.11 6.32 13.48
C SER A 71 -14.24 7.85 13.64
N PRO A 72 -13.77 8.44 14.76
CA PRO A 72 -13.83 9.88 14.99
C PRO A 72 -13.24 10.68 13.83
N LEU A 73 -13.88 11.82 13.49
CA LEU A 73 -13.48 12.72 12.41
C LEU A 73 -11.99 13.10 12.46
N ILE A 74 -11.48 13.34 13.66
CA ILE A 74 -10.07 13.70 13.94
C ILE A 74 -9.11 12.60 13.49
N THR A 75 -9.42 11.36 13.85
CA THR A 75 -8.55 10.24 13.51
C THR A 75 -8.63 9.98 11.98
N ALA A 76 -9.71 10.37 11.30
CA ALA A 76 -9.90 10.19 9.85
C ALA A 76 -8.98 11.09 9.05
N GLU A 77 -8.95 12.34 9.48
CA GLU A 77 -8.07 13.37 8.95
C GLU A 77 -6.59 12.96 9.12
N TYR A 78 -6.22 12.43 10.29
CA TYR A 78 -4.85 11.97 10.57
C TYR A 78 -4.37 10.92 9.55
N TRP A 79 -5.11 9.82 9.39
CA TRP A 79 -4.72 8.76 8.45
C TRP A 79 -4.83 9.20 6.98
N ARG A 80 -5.75 10.12 6.65
CA ARG A 80 -5.84 10.73 5.32
C ARG A 80 -4.56 11.49 4.98
N TRP A 81 -4.03 12.32 5.90
CA TRP A 81 -2.80 13.06 5.68
C TRP A 81 -1.57 12.15 5.57
N TRP A 82 -1.53 11.02 6.27
CA TRP A 82 -0.48 10.01 6.08
C TRP A 82 -0.40 9.54 4.63
N VAL A 83 -1.53 9.21 4.00
CA VAL A 83 -1.53 8.84 2.58
C VAL A 83 -1.16 10.04 1.71
N VAL A 84 -1.76 11.22 1.91
CA VAL A 84 -1.56 12.33 0.98
C VAL A 84 -0.15 12.95 1.06
N HIS A 85 0.49 12.96 2.23
CA HIS A 85 1.80 13.61 2.44
C HIS A 85 3.00 12.67 2.50
N LEU A 86 2.82 11.40 2.86
CA LEU A 86 3.94 10.44 2.95
C LEU A 86 4.01 9.51 1.75
N TRP A 87 2.91 9.34 1.01
CA TRP A 87 2.88 8.49 -0.19
C TRP A 87 3.18 9.25 -1.49
N VAL A 88 2.86 10.55 -1.57
CA VAL A 88 3.15 11.46 -2.70
C VAL A 88 4.32 12.36 -2.33
#